data_AF-A0A085NEC2-F1
#
_entry.id   AF-A0A085NEC2-F1
#
_cell.length_a   1.000
_cell.length_b   1.000
_cell.length_c   1.000
_cell.angle_alpha   90.00
_cell.angle_beta   90.00
_cell.angle_gamma   90.00
#
_symmetry.space_group_name_H-M   'P 1'
#
loop_
_entity.id
_entity.type
_entity.pdbx_description
1 polymer ?
#
loop_
_entity_poly.entity_id
_entity_poly.type
_entity_poly.pdbx_seq_one_letter_code
_entity_poly.pdbx_strand_id
1 'polypeptide(L)'
;MDRSETAQSKPKEGPTAEGAVSCSAEGCGRAFTTFRGLRLHMKRAHPATFEATKKPIVNQCWENMEKILLAELEIKLSRGTVLVGVNLW
;
A
#
# COMPACT_ATOMS: atom_id res chain seq x y z
N MET A 1 -33.94 -8.46 20.67
CA MET A 1 -32.55 -8.26 20.23
C MET A 1 -32.64 -7.49 18.92
N ASP A 2 -33.05 -6.23 18.91
CA ASP A 2 -32.33 -5.00 19.29
C ASP A 2 -30.93 -4.87 18.64
N ARG A 3 -30.75 -3.74 17.89
CA ARG A 3 -29.48 -3.08 17.51
C ARG A 3 -28.57 -3.78 16.48
N SER A 4 -27.98 -3.15 15.46
CA SER A 4 -27.83 -1.74 15.06
C SER A 4 -27.36 -1.68 13.59
N GLU A 5 -27.84 -0.66 12.88
CA GLU A 5 -27.07 0.24 12.01
C GLU A 5 -25.62 -0.13 11.65
N THR A 6 -25.31 -0.18 10.34
CA THR A 6 -24.11 0.51 9.84
C THR A 6 -24.25 0.97 8.39
N ALA A 7 -24.52 2.27 8.27
CA ALA A 7 -24.06 3.15 7.20
C ALA A 7 -24.30 2.69 5.76
N GLN A 8 -25.57 2.72 5.34
CA GLN A 8 -25.92 2.84 3.93
C GLN A 8 -25.64 4.29 3.49
N SER A 9 -24.44 4.54 2.95
CA SER A 9 -24.15 5.81 2.30
C SER A 9 -24.99 5.92 1.02
N LYS A 10 -26.01 6.77 1.10
CA LYS A 10 -26.86 7.23 0.00
C LYS A 10 -26.01 7.67 -1.20
N PRO A 11 -26.43 7.37 -2.45
CA PRO A 11 -25.99 8.11 -3.61
C PRO A 11 -26.32 9.60 -3.38
N LYS A 12 -25.28 10.42 -3.26
CA LYS A 12 -25.38 11.88 -3.30
C LYS A 12 -24.82 12.28 -4.66
N GLU A 13 -25.72 12.43 -5.61
CA GLU A 13 -25.45 13.02 -6.92
C GLU A 13 -25.39 14.53 -6.68
N GLY A 14 -24.18 15.09 -6.75
CA GLY A 14 -23.86 16.48 -6.45
C GLY A 14 -22.43 16.81 -6.90
N PRO A 15 -22.16 18.07 -7.30
CA PRO A 15 -21.34 18.43 -8.44
C PRO A 15 -19.82 18.29 -8.21
N THR A 16 -19.15 17.89 -9.29
CA THR A 16 -17.78 18.24 -9.69
C THR A 16 -16.89 18.77 -8.55
N ALA A 17 -16.40 17.86 -7.69
CA ALA A 17 -15.32 18.18 -6.76
C ALA A 17 -14.03 17.64 -7.37
N GLU A 18 -13.18 18.57 -7.82
CA GLU A 18 -11.80 18.37 -8.22
C GLU A 18 -11.05 17.51 -7.18
N GLY A 19 -10.96 16.20 -7.41
CA GLY A 19 -10.32 15.26 -6.48
C GLY A 19 -11.19 14.08 -6.02
N ALA A 20 -12.44 13.98 -6.47
CA ALA A 20 -13.23 12.76 -6.26
C ALA A 20 -12.65 11.57 -7.03
N VAL A 21 -12.54 10.41 -6.36
CA VAL A 21 -12.05 9.16 -6.95
C VAL A 21 -13.25 8.27 -7.30
N SER A 22 -13.42 7.97 -8.58
CA SER A 22 -14.55 7.19 -9.11
C SER A 22 -14.27 5.69 -9.13
N CYS A 23 -15.34 4.91 -9.03
CA CYS A 23 -15.33 3.47 -9.24
C CYS A 23 -15.16 3.13 -10.72
N SER A 24 -14.17 2.29 -11.03
CA SER A 24 -13.90 1.80 -12.40
C SER A 24 -14.66 0.53 -12.79
N ALA A 25 -15.54 0.01 -11.92
CA ALA A 25 -16.35 -1.17 -12.26
C ALA A 25 -17.46 -0.78 -13.24
N GLU A 26 -17.65 -1.63 -14.26
CA GLU A 26 -18.69 -1.41 -15.27
C GLU A 26 -20.07 -1.25 -14.62
N GLY A 27 -20.76 -0.16 -14.98
CA GLY A 27 -22.12 0.14 -14.50
C GLY A 27 -22.24 0.66 -13.06
N CYS A 28 -21.14 0.86 -12.31
CA CYS A 28 -21.25 1.33 -10.93
C CYS A 28 -21.33 2.87 -10.80
N GLY A 29 -20.47 3.61 -11.49
CA GLY A 29 -20.49 5.08 -11.56
C GLY A 29 -20.33 5.84 -10.23
N ARG A 30 -20.14 5.17 -9.09
CA ARG A 30 -20.03 5.81 -7.77
C ARG A 30 -18.72 6.57 -7.63
N ALA A 31 -18.79 7.78 -7.06
CA ALA A 31 -17.63 8.60 -6.72
C ALA A 31 -17.47 8.75 -5.21
N PHE A 32 -16.22 8.83 -4.75
CA PHE A 32 -15.85 8.94 -3.34
C PHE A 32 -14.88 10.09 -3.15
N THR A 33 -14.99 10.79 -2.02
CA THR A 33 -14.05 11.87 -1.65
C THR A 33 -12.73 11.34 -1.09
N THR A 34 -12.64 10.05 -0.76
CA THR A 34 -11.44 9.42 -0.18
C THR A 34 -11.14 8.07 -0.81
N PHE A 35 -9.85 7.76 -0.97
CA PHE A 35 -9.38 6.46 -1.47
C PHE A 35 -9.80 5.30 -0.55
N ARG A 36 -9.82 5.52 0.77
CA ARG A 36 -10.27 4.52 1.74
C ARG A 36 -11.74 4.14 1.52
N GLY A 37 -12.60 5.13 1.23
CA GLY A 37 -14.01 4.92 0.91
C GLY A 37 -14.19 4.10 -0.36
N LEU A 38 -13.47 4.46 -1.43
CA LEU A 38 -13.48 3.71 -2.69
C LEU A 38 -13.01 2.25 -2.49
N ARG A 39 -11.91 2.05 -1.75
CA ARG A 39 -11.35 0.72 -1.49
C ARG A 39 -12.34 -0.19 -0.73
N LEU A 40 -13.02 0.37 0.28
CA LEU A 40 -14.05 -0.37 1.02
C LEU A 40 -15.24 -0.72 0.13
N HIS A 41 -15.66 0.22 -0.73
CA HIS A 41 -16.71 0.00 -1.70
C HIS A 41 -16.34 -1.12 -2.70
N MET A 42 -15.12 -1.10 -3.26
CA MET A 42 -14.64 -2.16 -4.15
C MET A 42 -14.69 -3.53 -3.46
N LYS A 43 -14.19 -3.62 -2.21
CA LYS A 43 -14.18 -4.87 -1.45
C LYS A 43 -15.58 -5.44 -1.19
N ARG A 44 -16.60 -4.58 -0.99
CA ARG A 44 -17.97 -5.01 -0.64
C ARG A 44 -18.88 -5.21 -1.86
N ALA A 45 -18.83 -4.30 -2.83
CA ALA A 45 -19.73 -4.30 -3.98
C ALA A 45 -19.15 -5.01 -5.21
N HIS A 46 -17.82 -5.08 -5.30
CA HIS A 46 -17.10 -5.61 -6.47
C HIS A 46 -15.98 -6.58 -6.03
N PRO A 47 -16.29 -7.64 -5.25
CA PRO A 47 -15.26 -8.51 -4.68
C PRO A 47 -14.41 -9.20 -5.77
N ALA A 48 -15.02 -9.67 -6.86
CA ALA A 48 -14.30 -10.32 -7.95
C ALA A 48 -13.26 -9.38 -8.62
N THR A 49 -13.66 -8.16 -8.95
CA THR A 49 -12.79 -7.14 -9.56
C THR A 49 -11.76 -6.59 -8.57
N PHE A 50 -12.12 -6.48 -7.29
CA PHE A 50 -11.20 -6.06 -6.23
C PHE A 50 -10.07 -7.06 -6.04
N GLU A 51 -10.39 -8.36 -6.00
CA GLU A 51 -9.39 -9.41 -5.83
C GLU A 51 -8.48 -9.57 -7.05
N ALA A 52 -8.97 -9.29 -8.26
CA ALA A 52 -8.16 -9.28 -9.48
C ALA A 52 -7.20 -8.07 -9.56
N THR A 53 -7.56 -6.94 -8.96
CA THR A 53 -6.79 -5.68 -9.04
C THR A 53 -5.93 -5.39 -7.81
N LYS A 54 -6.08 -6.17 -6.73
CA LYS A 54 -5.24 -6.02 -5.53
C LYS A 54 -3.77 -6.25 -5.92
N LYS A 55 -2.97 -5.18 -5.88
CA LYS A 55 -1.52 -5.34 -5.85
C LYS A 55 -1.15 -5.77 -4.42
N PRO A 56 -0.32 -6.82 -4.23
CA PRO A 56 0.22 -7.07 -2.92
C PRO A 56 0.95 -5.81 -2.49
N ILE A 57 0.55 -5.25 -1.35
CA ILE A 57 1.34 -4.22 -0.68
C ILE A 57 2.54 -5.00 -0.13
N VAL A 58 3.53 -5.21 -0.98
CA VAL A 58 4.85 -5.61 -0.50
C VAL A 58 5.33 -4.39 0.26
N ASN A 59 5.36 -4.48 1.60
CA ASN A 59 6.14 -3.53 2.37
C ASN A 59 7.55 -3.64 1.78
N GLN A 60 7.94 -2.61 1.04
CA GLN A 60 9.14 -2.58 0.22
C GLN A 60 10.34 -2.50 1.15
N CYS A 61 10.65 -3.61 1.83
CA CYS A 61 11.92 -3.82 2.48
C CYS A 61 12.91 -4.13 1.37
N TRP A 62 13.35 -3.03 0.75
CA TRP A 62 14.38 -2.87 -0.25
C TRP A 62 14.21 -3.67 -1.55
N GLU A 63 14.17 -2.93 -2.66
CA GLU A 63 14.35 -3.50 -4.00
C GLU A 63 15.61 -4.38 -4.00
N ASN A 64 15.63 -5.46 -4.78
CA ASN A 64 16.75 -6.41 -4.78
C ASN A 64 18.11 -5.73 -4.99
N MET A 65 18.13 -4.60 -5.72
CA MET A 65 19.30 -3.77 -5.94
C MET A 65 19.80 -3.07 -4.66
N GLU A 66 18.89 -2.56 -3.82
CA GLU A 66 19.23 -1.91 -2.55
C GLU A 66 19.81 -2.92 -1.55
N LYS A 67 19.35 -4.18 -1.58
CA LYS A 67 19.94 -5.27 -0.78
C LYS A 67 21.36 -5.63 -1.22
N ILE A 68 21.63 -5.63 -2.52
CA ILE A 68 22.98 -5.87 -3.06
C ILE A 68 23.93 -4.74 -2.62
N LEU A 69 23.50 -3.49 -2.75
CA LEU A 69 24.31 -2.34 -2.33
C LEU A 69 24.60 -2.36 -0.82
N LEU A 70 23.62 -2.75 0.01
CA LEU A 70 23.84 -2.88 1.45
C LEU A 70 24.83 -4.00 1.77
N ALA A 71 24.71 -5.16 1.14
CA ALA A 71 25.65 -6.28 1.31
C ALA A 71 27.07 -5.89 0.89
N GLU A 72 27.23 -5.16 -0.22
CA GLU A 72 28.54 -4.64 -0.64
C GLU A 72 29.12 -3.65 0.37
N LEU A 73 28.30 -2.76 0.94
CA LEU A 73 28.74 -1.81 1.97
C LEU A 73 29.16 -2.52 3.26
N GLU A 74 28.43 -3.55 3.67
CA GLU A 74 28.77 -4.39 4.83
C GLU A 74 30.09 -5.16 4.63
N ILE A 75 30.35 -5.66 3.42
CA ILE A 75 31.64 -6.25 3.04
C ILE A 75 32.77 -5.20 3.08
N LYS A 76 32.51 -3.98 2.59
CA LYS A 76 33.50 -2.89 2.60
C LYS A 76 33.83 -2.43 4.03
N LEU A 77 32.84 -2.37 4.92
CA LEU A 77 33.01 -2.01 6.32
C LEU A 77 33.74 -3.10 7.12
N SER A 78 33.42 -4.38 6.90
CA SER A 78 34.07 -5.52 7.58
C SER A 78 35.55 -5.69 7.20
N ARG A 79 35.92 -5.36 5.95
CA ARG A 79 37.33 -5.38 5.49
C ARG A 79 38.20 -4.25 6.04
N GLY A 80 37.59 -3.22 6.65
CA GLY A 80 38.29 -2.08 7.23
C GLY A 80 38.75 -2.26 8.69
N THR A 81 38.48 -3.40 9.34
CA THR A 81 38.73 -3.62 10.78
C THR A 81 39.86 -4.61 11.11
N VAL A 82 40.58 -5.15 10.12
CA VAL A 82 41.73 -6.03 10.43
C VAL A 82 43.02 -5.34 10.04
N LEU A 83 43.45 -4.32 10.80
CA LEU A 83 44.86 -3.88 10.95
C LEU A 83 44.99 -2.84 12.09
N VAL A 84 44.49 -3.14 13.29
CA VAL A 84 45.06 -2.54 14.52
C VAL A 84 45.13 -3.62 15.59
N GLY A 85 46.35 -4.00 15.97
CA GLY A 85 46.60 -4.60 17.28
C GLY A 85 47.12 -6.03 17.29
N VAL A 86 48.35 -6.26 16.81
CA VAL A 86 49.22 -7.25 17.47
C VAL A 86 50.62 -6.65 17.61
N ASN A 87 50.86 -6.04 18.77
CA ASN A 87 52.21 -5.86 19.33
C ASN A 87 52.12 -6.35 20.76
N LEU A 88 52.69 -7.53 21.02
CA LEU A 88 52.94 -7.99 22.37
C LEU A 88 54.30 -8.70 22.39
N TRP A 89 55.25 -7.94 22.95
CA TRP A 89 56.55 -8.27 23.56
C TRP A 89 57.41 -9.42 23.03
#